data_AF-A0AAV2CCT4-F1
#
_entry.id   AF-A0AAV2CCT4-F1
#
_cell.length_a   1.000
_cell.length_b   1.000
_cell.length_c   1.000
_cell.angle_alpha   90.00
_cell.angle_beta   90.00
_cell.angle_gamma   90.00
#
_symmetry.space_group_name_H-M   'P 1'
#
loop_
_entity.id
_entity.type
_entity.pdbx_description
1 polymer ?
#
loop_
_entity_poly.entity_id
_entity_poly.type
_entity_poly.pdbx_seq_one_letter_code
_entity_poly.pdbx_strand_id
1 'polypeptide(L)'
;MAEHQAQVSPRPRTMGSYSRPSVDNVQSPILHPTLPNNDYEIKPETISMLQSAVQFNGMMSEDAHAHVKSFYEFTDGIELNGVPQEAIRWTSWF
;
A
#
# COMPACT_ATOMS: atom_id res chain seq x y z
N MET A 1 -23.26 -44.38 -3.74
CA MET A 1 -21.89 -44.73 -3.32
C MET A 1 -21.09 -43.44 -3.42
N ALA A 2 -20.61 -42.93 -2.28
CA ALA A 2 -20.08 -41.57 -2.16
C ALA A 2 -18.62 -41.51 -2.65
N GLU A 3 -18.39 -40.58 -3.57
CA GLU A 3 -17.12 -40.18 -4.13
C GLU A 3 -16.33 -39.41 -3.06
N HIS A 4 -15.24 -40.02 -2.59
CA HIS A 4 -14.35 -39.45 -1.60
C HIS A 4 -13.38 -38.49 -2.30
N GLN A 5 -13.57 -37.19 -2.10
CA GLN A 5 -12.62 -36.16 -2.50
C GLN A 5 -11.33 -36.34 -1.68
N ALA A 6 -10.25 -36.74 -2.36
CA ALA A 6 -8.93 -36.83 -1.75
C ALA A 6 -8.41 -35.42 -1.46
N GLN A 7 -8.28 -35.11 -0.17
CA GLN A 7 -7.68 -33.88 0.33
C GLN A 7 -6.20 -33.85 -0.05
N VAL A 8 -5.84 -33.00 -1.02
CA VAL A 8 -4.45 -32.83 -1.45
C VAL A 8 -3.74 -31.95 -0.42
N SER A 9 -3.02 -32.56 0.53
CA SER A 9 -2.14 -31.80 1.43
C SER A 9 -1.03 -31.13 0.60
N PRO A 10 -0.83 -29.80 0.71
CA PRO A 10 0.20 -29.14 -0.10
C PRO A 10 1.58 -29.60 0.35
N ARG A 11 2.37 -30.12 -0.59
CA ARG A 11 3.77 -30.50 -0.36
C ARG A 11 4.57 -29.28 0.15
N PRO A 12 5.59 -29.47 1.00
CA PRO A 12 6.44 -28.38 1.47
C PRO A 12 7.04 -27.62 0.29
N ARG A 13 6.85 -26.30 0.27
CA ARG A 13 7.34 -25.42 -0.78
C ARG A 13 8.84 -25.18 -0.63
N THR A 14 9.63 -25.46 -1.67
CA THR A 14 11.07 -25.12 -1.72
C THR A 14 11.25 -23.60 -1.75
N MET A 15 12.34 -23.04 -1.20
CA MET A 15 12.56 -21.58 -1.20
C MET A 15 12.41 -20.94 -2.59
N GLY A 16 12.90 -21.59 -3.66
CA GLY A 16 12.79 -21.10 -5.04
C GLY A 16 11.36 -21.04 -5.59
N SER A 17 10.38 -21.68 -4.93
CA SER A 17 8.97 -21.61 -5.34
C SER A 17 8.30 -20.28 -4.95
N TYR A 18 8.86 -19.52 -4.01
CA TYR A 18 8.38 -18.18 -3.66
C TYR A 18 8.91 -17.09 -4.59
N SER A 19 9.99 -17.36 -5.34
CA SER A 19 10.54 -16.41 -6.31
C SER A 19 9.74 -16.34 -7.61
N ARG A 20 8.84 -17.29 -7.87
CA ARG A 20 7.98 -17.28 -9.05
C ARG A 20 6.73 -16.45 -8.76
N PRO A 21 6.50 -15.33 -9.48
CA PRO A 21 5.22 -14.64 -9.38
C PRO A 21 4.11 -15.60 -9.82
N SER A 22 3.17 -15.90 -8.93
CA SER A 22 1.94 -16.61 -9.24
C SER A 22 0.88 -15.60 -9.61
N VAL A 23 0.04 -15.90 -10.61
CA VAL A 23 -1.15 -15.09 -10.93
C VAL A 23 -2.08 -14.92 -9.73
N ASP A 24 -2.12 -15.92 -8.84
CA ASP A 24 -2.84 -15.89 -7.55
C ASP A 24 -2.20 -14.94 -6.52
N ASN A 25 -0.93 -14.60 -6.72
CA ASN A 25 -0.14 -13.71 -5.86
C ASN A 25 0.11 -12.35 -6.54
N VAL A 26 -0.50 -12.10 -7.70
CA VAL A 26 -0.59 -10.76 -8.28
C VAL A 26 -1.62 -10.01 -7.47
N GLN A 27 -1.16 -9.20 -6.52
CA GLN A 27 -2.03 -8.21 -5.89
C GLN A 27 -2.59 -7.29 -6.98
N SER A 28 -3.83 -6.84 -6.80
CA SER A 28 -4.46 -5.87 -7.69
C SER A 28 -3.49 -4.72 -7.98
N PRO A 29 -3.44 -4.23 -9.24
CA PRO A 29 -2.59 -3.09 -9.55
C PRO A 29 -2.91 -1.94 -8.60
N ILE A 30 -1.89 -1.16 -8.24
CA ILE A 30 -2.07 0.08 -7.49
C ILE A 30 -3.03 0.97 -8.31
N LEU A 31 -4.28 1.02 -7.88
CA LEU A 31 -5.31 1.78 -8.58
C LEU A 31 -5.13 3.24 -8.21
N HIS A 32 -4.99 4.09 -9.22
CA HIS A 32 -5.15 5.52 -9.03
C HIS A 32 -6.62 5.76 -8.69
N PRO A 33 -6.94 6.35 -7.53
CA PRO A 33 -8.32 6.63 -7.18
C PRO A 33 -8.92 7.55 -8.23
N THR A 34 -10.10 7.16 -8.74
CA THR A 34 -10.83 7.97 -9.71
C THR A 34 -11.41 9.16 -8.96
N LEU A 35 -10.70 10.28 -8.99
CA LEU A 35 -11.20 11.54 -8.45
C LEU A 35 -12.40 11.98 -9.29
N PRO A 36 -13.54 12.34 -8.67
CA PRO A 36 -14.77 12.65 -9.40
C PRO A 36 -14.64 13.88 -10.31
N ASN A 37 -13.64 14.74 -10.09
CA ASN A 37 -13.25 15.87 -10.93
C ASN A 37 -11.73 16.14 -10.79
N ASN A 38 -11.11 16.85 -11.74
CA ASN A 38 -9.69 17.24 -11.67
C ASN A 38 -9.45 18.51 -10.80
N ASP A 39 -10.46 18.98 -10.08
CA ASP A 39 -10.44 20.22 -9.30
C ASP A 39 -9.85 20.05 -7.89
N TYR A 40 -9.40 18.85 -7.54
CA TYR A 40 -8.78 18.57 -6.24
C TYR A 40 -7.27 18.81 -6.33
N GLU A 41 -6.82 19.88 -5.69
CA GLU A 41 -5.41 20.20 -5.56
C GLU A 41 -4.92 19.89 -4.15
N ILE A 42 -3.93 19.00 -4.03
CA ILE A 42 -3.15 18.88 -2.80
C ILE A 42 -2.17 20.02 -2.78
N LYS A 43 -2.30 20.91 -1.80
CA LYS A 43 -1.42 22.07 -1.67
C LYS A 43 0.01 21.62 -1.45
N PRO A 44 1.01 22.28 -2.07
CA PRO A 44 2.42 21.98 -1.82
C PRO A 44 2.80 22.08 -0.33
N GLU A 45 2.12 22.93 0.45
CA GLU A 45 2.29 23.00 1.90
C GLU A 45 1.95 21.68 2.61
N THR A 46 0.90 20.98 2.17
CA THR A 46 0.52 19.65 2.70
C THR A 46 1.57 18.59 2.36
N ILE A 47 2.13 18.65 1.14
CA ILE A 47 3.20 17.74 0.71
C ILE A 47 4.46 17.99 1.54
N SER A 48 4.87 19.25 1.71
CA SER A 48 6.05 19.61 2.53
C SER A 48 5.90 19.21 3.99
N MET A 49 4.70 19.39 4.56
CA MET A 49 4.39 18.94 5.92
C MET A 49 4.56 17.44 6.06
N LEU A 50 4.03 16.66 5.10
CA LEU A 50 4.11 15.21 5.13
C LEU A 50 5.53 14.69 4.93
N GLN A 51 6.27 15.26 3.98
CA GLN A 51 7.68 14.93 3.76
C GLN A 51 8.54 15.22 4.99
N SER A 52 8.22 16.27 5.75
CA SER A 52 8.94 16.59 7.00
C SER A 52 8.55 15.68 8.16
N ALA A 53 7.31 15.21 8.21
CA ALA A 53 6.80 14.42 9.33
C ALA A 53 7.11 12.91 9.21
N VAL A 54 7.19 12.40 7.98
CA VAL A 54 7.32 10.95 7.71
C VAL A 54 8.40 10.70 6.65
N GLN A 55 9.61 11.20 6.92
CA GLN A 55 10.76 11.00 6.04
C GLN A 55 11.42 9.63 6.27
N PHE A 56 11.66 8.88 5.19
CA PHE A 56 12.47 7.67 5.19
C PHE A 56 13.79 7.93 4.47
N ASN A 57 14.92 7.73 5.15
CA ASN A 57 16.24 7.96 4.55
C ASN A 57 16.88 6.68 4.00
N GLY A 58 16.27 5.52 4.22
CA GLY A 58 16.79 4.22 3.80
C GLY A 58 18.05 3.79 4.58
N MET A 59 18.26 4.34 5.78
CA MET A 59 19.37 3.94 6.64
C MET A 59 19.18 2.51 7.14
N MET A 60 20.28 1.79 7.37
CA MET A 60 20.23 0.41 7.87
C MET A 60 19.58 0.28 9.26
N SER A 61 19.51 1.37 10.02
CA SER A 61 18.86 1.42 11.34
C SER A 61 17.39 1.79 11.27
N GLU A 62 16.88 2.21 10.10
CA GLU A 62 15.47 2.59 9.95
C GLU A 62 14.63 1.35 9.65
N ASP A 63 13.50 1.24 10.35
CA ASP A 63 12.54 0.17 10.13
C ASP A 63 11.52 0.60 9.08
N ALA A 64 11.57 -0.03 7.90
CA ALA A 64 10.67 0.30 6.79
C ALA A 64 9.20 0.03 7.13
N HIS A 65 8.91 -0.93 7.99
CA HIS A 65 7.53 -1.30 8.34
C HIS A 65 6.90 -0.27 9.29
N ALA A 66 7.66 0.19 10.27
CA ALA A 66 7.31 1.28 11.17
C ALA A 66 7.13 2.58 10.37
N HIS A 67 7.98 2.84 9.37
CA HIS A 67 7.83 3.99 8.50
C HIS A 67 6.50 3.99 7.75
N VAL A 68 6.14 2.86 7.12
CA VAL A 68 4.85 2.70 6.43
C VAL A 68 3.69 2.91 7.40
N LYS A 69 3.80 2.41 8.64
CA LYS A 69 2.77 2.61 9.66
C LYS A 69 2.61 4.08 10.04
N SER A 70 3.70 4.79 10.30
CA SER A 70 3.69 6.23 10.61
C SER A 70 3.07 7.05 9.47
N PHE A 71 3.31 6.66 8.22
CA PHE A 71 2.68 7.30 7.05
C PHE A 71 1.16 7.14 7.07
N TYR A 72 0.66 5.95 7.35
CA TYR A 72 -0.78 5.71 7.45
C TYR A 72 -1.41 6.48 8.60
N GLU A 73 -0.76 6.53 9.76
CA GLU A 73 -1.25 7.28 10.93
C GLU A 73 -1.30 8.79 10.64
N PHE A 74 -0.30 9.32 9.96
CA PHE A 74 -0.23 10.75 9.63
C PHE A 74 -1.24 11.15 8.55
N THR A 75 -1.31 10.40 7.45
CA THR A 75 -2.28 10.66 6.37
C THR A 75 -3.72 10.49 6.84
N ASP A 76 -3.97 9.66 7.87
CA ASP A 76 -5.31 9.51 8.41
C ASP A 76 -5.85 10.79 9.06
N GLY A 77 -4.96 11.61 9.62
CA GLY A 77 -5.28 12.90 10.23
C GLY A 77 -5.43 14.06 9.26
N ILE A 78 -5.18 13.86 7.96
CA ILE A 78 -5.29 14.90 6.94
C ILE A 78 -6.69 14.86 6.34
N GLU A 79 -7.48 15.89 6.60
CA GLU A 79 -8.77 16.09 5.93
C GLU A 79 -8.62 17.17 4.85
N LEU A 80 -8.77 16.78 3.58
CA LEU A 80 -8.86 17.70 2.45
C LEU A 80 -10.29 17.70 1.91
N ASN A 81 -10.91 18.88 1.84
CA ASN A 81 -12.30 19.02 1.41
C ASN A 81 -12.55 18.37 0.05
N GLY A 82 -13.41 17.33 0.04
CA GLY A 82 -13.83 16.62 -1.15
C GLY A 82 -12.81 15.64 -1.74
N VAL A 83 -11.64 15.47 -1.11
CA VAL A 83 -10.65 14.45 -1.52
C VAL A 83 -10.90 13.18 -0.71
N PRO A 84 -11.12 12.02 -1.36
CA PRO A 84 -11.23 10.78 -0.63
C PRO A 84 -9.91 10.43 0.06
N GLN A 85 -9.98 9.87 1.26
CA GLN A 85 -8.79 9.51 2.07
C GLN A 85 -7.81 8.61 1.31
N GLU A 86 -8.33 7.72 0.47
CA GLU A 86 -7.50 6.88 -0.40
C GLU A 86 -6.69 7.72 -1.38
N ALA A 87 -7.25 8.78 -1.97
CA ALA A 87 -6.49 9.68 -2.84
C ALA A 87 -5.34 10.35 -2.10
N ILE A 88 -5.56 10.85 -0.88
CA ILE A 88 -4.49 11.44 -0.06
C ILE A 88 -3.34 10.43 0.16
N ARG A 89 -3.68 9.18 0.46
CA ARG A 89 -2.69 8.11 0.66
C ARG A 89 -1.92 7.76 -0.62
N TRP A 90 -2.58 7.70 -1.78
CA TRP A 90 -1.96 7.28 -3.05
C TRP A 90 -1.18 8.41 -3.76
N THR A 91 -1.64 9.66 -3.68
CA THR A 91 -0.96 10.80 -4.33
C THR A 91 0.22 11.33 -3.51
N SER A 92 0.20 11.13 -2.20
CA SER A 92 1.28 11.58 -1.31
C SER A 92 2.46 10.61 -1.22
N TRP A 93 2.51 9.61 -2.11
CA TRP A 93 3.60 8.63 -2.24
C TRP A 93 4.78 9.10 -3.11
N PHE A 94 4.89 10.39 -3.41
CA PHE A 94 5.94 11.00 -4.24
C PHE A 94 6.82 11.99 -3.45
#